data_AF-A0A7Y6CFU4-F1
#
_entry.id   AF-A0A7Y6CFU4-F1
#
_cell.length_a   1.000
_cell.length_b   1.000
_cell.length_c   1.000
_cell.angle_alpha   90.00
_cell.angle_beta   90.00
_cell.angle_gamma   90.00
#
_symmetry.space_group_name_H-M   'P 1'
#
loop_
_entity.id
_entity.type
_entity.pdbx_description
1 polymer ?
#
loop_
_entity_poly.entity_id
_entity_poly.type
_entity_poly.pdbx_seq_one_letter_code
_entity_poly.pdbx_strand_id
1 'polypeptide(L)'
;MDTWVWIVIAVVVALVVLGAILAGLRTRRSKGLQERFGTEYDRVAADAPTKRAAEAELREREQRREQFDITPLSVERREAYRAQWLSIQANFVDDPAASVAKADSLIQNVMRERGYPVDDFDTRAGDLSVDHPDVVENYRAGHGIAVAHDRGNAGTEELRRAVQHYRALFQELVEQPDREPARR
;
A
#
# COMPACT_ATOMS: atom_id res chain seq x y z
N MET A 1 53.81 -29.62 2.69
CA MET A 1 52.50 -29.02 3.01
C MET A 1 51.48 -30.13 2.95
N ASP A 2 50.95 -30.51 4.11
CA ASP A 2 50.04 -31.65 4.20
C ASP A 2 48.74 -31.34 3.46
N THR A 3 48.26 -32.29 2.66
CA THR A 3 47.00 -32.21 1.90
C THR A 3 45.80 -31.78 2.75
N TRP A 4 45.84 -32.09 4.05
CA TRP A 4 44.85 -31.65 5.03
C TRP A 4 44.74 -30.12 5.15
N VAL A 5 45.85 -29.38 5.06
CA VAL A 5 45.85 -27.91 5.12
C VAL A 5 45.08 -27.32 3.92
N TRP A 6 45.26 -27.89 2.73
CA TRP A 6 44.52 -27.46 1.53
C TRP A 6 43.03 -27.77 1.61
N ILE A 7 42.65 -28.89 2.23
CA ILE A 7 41.24 -29.24 2.46
C ILE A 7 40.58 -28.23 3.41
N VAL A 8 41.24 -27.89 4.52
CA VAL A 8 40.72 -26.90 5.46
C VAL A 8 40.54 -25.53 4.80
N ILE A 9 41.54 -25.09 4.02
CA ILE A 9 41.45 -23.83 3.26
C ILE A 9 40.26 -23.85 2.29
N ALA A 10 40.10 -24.94 1.53
CA ALA A 10 39.00 -25.07 0.57
C ALA A 10 37.61 -25.00 1.25
N VAL A 11 37.44 -25.63 2.41
CA VAL A 11 36.18 -25.59 3.17
C VAL A 11 35.90 -24.18 3.69
N VAL A 12 36.90 -23.49 4.26
CA VAL A 12 36.73 -22.11 4.74
C VAL A 12 36.35 -21.18 3.59
N VAL A 13 37.03 -21.29 2.44
CA VAL A 13 36.69 -20.50 1.25
C VAL A 13 35.26 -20.79 0.78
N ALA A 14 34.85 -22.06 0.75
CA ALA A 14 33.49 -22.44 0.38
C ALA A 14 32.43 -21.82 1.32
N LEU A 15 32.67 -21.82 2.63
CA LEU A 15 31.76 -21.22 3.62
C LEU A 15 31.69 -19.69 3.47
N VAL A 16 32.81 -19.02 3.22
CA VAL A 16 32.85 -17.56 2.99
C VAL A 16 32.09 -17.21 1.71
N VAL A 17 32.31 -17.94 0.62
CA VAL A 17 31.61 -17.74 -0.65
C VAL A 17 30.12 -17.97 -0.48
N LEU A 18 29.71 -19.04 0.21
CA LEU A 18 28.31 -19.31 0.50
C LEU A 18 27.67 -18.19 1.33
N GLY A 19 28.37 -17.71 2.36
CA GLY A 19 27.93 -16.58 3.18
C GLY A 19 27.73 -15.30 2.36
N ALA A 20 28.69 -14.98 1.47
CA ALA A 20 28.61 -13.83 0.57
C ALA A 20 27.43 -13.94 -0.41
N ILE A 21 27.18 -15.12 -0.98
CA ILE A 21 26.04 -15.37 -1.88
C ILE A 21 24.71 -15.16 -1.14
N LEU A 22 24.55 -15.76 0.04
CA LEU A 22 23.33 -15.63 0.85
C LEU A 22 23.09 -14.17 1.29
N ALA A 23 24.14 -13.45 1.69
CA ALA A 23 24.06 -12.04 2.02
C ALA A 23 23.65 -11.20 0.80
N GLY A 24 24.27 -11.44 -0.36
CA GLY A 24 23.93 -10.75 -1.61
C GLY A 24 22.47 -10.95 -2.03
N LEU A 25 21.97 -12.19 -1.96
CA LEU A 25 20.57 -12.51 -2.23
C LEU A 25 19.62 -11.79 -1.27
N ARG A 26 19.97 -11.73 0.02
CA ARG A 26 19.16 -11.06 1.04
C ARG A 26 19.06 -9.55 0.78
N THR A 27 20.17 -8.91 0.45
CA THR A 27 20.21 -7.48 0.14
C THR A 27 19.41 -7.15 -1.12
N ARG A 28 19.51 -7.98 -2.17
CA ARG A 28 18.72 -7.80 -3.39
C ARG A 28 17.21 -7.91 -3.14
N ARG A 29 16.78 -8.88 -2.32
CA ARG A 29 15.36 -9.02 -1.94
C ARG A 29 14.85 -7.83 -1.13
N SER A 30 15.68 -7.30 -0.22
CA SER A 30 15.38 -6.10 0.56
C SER A 30 15.18 -4.88 -0.36
N LYS A 31 16.10 -4.69 -1.32
CA LYS A 31 16.00 -3.60 -2.31
C LYS A 31 14.74 -3.69 -3.16
N GLY A 32 14.37 -4.89 -3.62
CA GLY A 32 13.14 -5.07 -4.41
C GLY A 32 11.87 -4.67 -3.66
N LEU A 33 11.81 -4.94 -2.35
CA LEU A 33 10.69 -4.48 -1.50
C LEU A 33 10.72 -2.96 -1.34
N GLN A 34 11.89 -2.36 -1.12
CA GLN A 34 12.02 -0.92 -0.98
C GLN A 34 11.68 -0.17 -2.28
N GLU A 35 12.09 -0.69 -3.43
CA GLU A 35 11.76 -0.15 -4.75
C GLU A 35 10.26 -0.23 -5.06
N ARG A 36 9.57 -1.29 -4.59
CA ARG A 36 8.14 -1.49 -4.83
C ARG A 36 7.26 -0.71 -3.87
N PHE A 37 7.55 -0.75 -2.57
CA PHE A 37 6.71 -0.14 -1.54
C PHE A 37 7.08 1.32 -1.23
N GLY A 38 8.27 1.78 -1.63
CA GLY A 38 8.70 3.16 -1.42
C GLY A 38 8.64 3.56 0.05
N THR A 39 7.91 4.64 0.35
CA THR A 39 7.73 5.16 1.72
C THR A 39 6.99 4.19 2.65
N GLU A 40 6.14 3.30 2.12
CA GLU A 40 5.47 2.28 2.93
C GLU A 40 6.47 1.25 3.47
N TYR A 41 7.57 0.99 2.76
CA TYR A 41 8.64 0.16 3.29
C TYR A 41 9.23 0.77 4.57
N ASP A 42 9.53 2.07 4.53
CA ASP A 42 10.13 2.79 5.66
C ASP A 42 9.15 2.86 6.85
N ARG A 43 7.84 3.03 6.58
CA ARG A 43 6.79 2.98 7.61
C ARG A 43 6.73 1.62 8.30
N VAL A 44 6.58 0.54 7.54
CA VAL A 44 6.50 -0.82 8.11
C VAL A 44 7.80 -1.19 8.81
N ALA A 45 8.96 -0.74 8.31
CA ALA A 45 10.24 -0.93 8.97
C ALA A 45 10.37 -0.16 10.30
N ALA A 46 9.74 1.01 10.42
CA ALA A 46 9.72 1.79 11.66
C ALA A 46 8.79 1.19 12.73
N ASP A 47 7.66 0.62 12.32
CA ASP A 47 6.67 0.05 13.24
C ASP A 47 7.03 -1.39 13.68
N ALA A 48 7.81 -2.13 12.88
CA ALA A 48 8.14 -3.53 13.15
C ALA A 48 9.29 -3.72 14.16
N PRO A 49 9.28 -4.81 14.95
CA PRO A 49 10.34 -5.08 15.94
C PRO A 49 11.70 -5.37 15.32
N THR A 50 11.73 -5.85 14.07
CA THR A 50 12.97 -6.07 13.32
C THR A 50 12.74 -5.83 11.83
N LYS A 51 13.81 -5.45 11.12
CA LYS A 51 13.82 -5.37 9.65
C LYS A 51 13.30 -6.66 8.98
N ARG A 52 13.60 -7.83 9.56
CA ARG A 52 13.15 -9.13 9.03
C ARG A 52 11.64 -9.32 9.16
N ALA A 53 11.05 -8.83 10.24
CA ALA A 53 9.60 -8.88 10.45
C ALA A 53 8.88 -7.95 9.46
N ALA A 54 9.37 -6.72 9.30
CA ALA A 54 8.83 -5.79 8.30
C ALA A 54 8.85 -6.38 6.88
N GLU A 55 10.00 -6.90 6.45
CA GLU A 55 10.10 -7.53 5.13
C GLU A 55 9.25 -8.81 5.00
N ALA A 56 8.94 -9.51 6.09
CA ALA A 56 8.06 -10.68 6.05
C ALA A 56 6.60 -10.25 5.86
N GLU A 57 6.16 -9.23 6.58
CA GLU A 57 4.81 -8.66 6.44
C GLU A 57 4.57 -8.09 5.04
N LEU A 58 5.53 -7.35 4.47
CA LEU A 58 5.41 -6.82 3.11
C LEU A 58 5.29 -7.94 2.06
N ARG A 59 6.02 -9.05 2.23
CA ARG A 59 5.88 -10.22 1.35
C ARG A 59 4.54 -10.92 1.52
N GLU A 60 4.01 -10.95 2.74
CA GLU A 60 2.68 -11.52 2.98
C GLU A 60 1.60 -10.71 2.26
N ARG A 61 1.70 -9.37 2.28
CA ARG A 61 0.82 -8.49 1.50
C ARG A 61 0.91 -8.79 0.00
N GLU A 62 2.12 -8.97 -0.55
CA GLU A 62 2.30 -9.39 -1.95
C GLU A 62 1.62 -10.73 -2.24
N GLN A 63 1.79 -11.72 -1.37
CA GLN A 63 1.18 -13.05 -1.53
C GLN A 63 -0.35 -13.02 -1.42
N ARG A 64 -0.91 -12.16 -0.56
CA ARG A 64 -2.37 -11.96 -0.50
C ARG A 64 -2.87 -11.28 -1.76
N ARG A 65 -2.13 -10.28 -2.26
CA ARG A 65 -2.45 -9.59 -3.51
C ARG A 65 -2.54 -10.54 -4.70
N GLU A 66 -1.66 -11.54 -4.79
CA GLU A 66 -1.71 -12.57 -5.85
C GLU A 66 -3.03 -13.37 -5.86
N GLN A 67 -3.80 -13.36 -4.78
CA GLN A 67 -5.08 -14.04 -4.66
C GLN A 67 -6.27 -13.14 -5.04
N PHE A 68 -6.07 -11.84 -5.24
CA PHE A 68 -7.14 -10.90 -5.56
C PHE A 68 -7.35 -10.82 -7.07
N ASP A 69 -8.59 -11.00 -7.50
CA ASP A 69 -8.99 -10.80 -8.89
C ASP A 69 -9.28 -9.31 -9.13
N ILE A 70 -8.21 -8.53 -9.30
CA ILE A 70 -8.33 -7.09 -9.49
C ILE A 70 -8.62 -6.75 -10.93
N THR A 71 -9.77 -6.14 -11.18
CA THR A 71 -10.24 -5.80 -12.53
C THR A 71 -10.46 -4.29 -12.69
N PRO A 72 -10.22 -3.74 -13.90
CA PRO A 72 -10.59 -2.36 -14.20
C PRO A 72 -12.09 -2.14 -14.12
N LEU A 73 -12.47 -0.94 -13.69
CA LEU A 73 -13.84 -0.48 -13.80
C LEU A 73 -14.22 -0.26 -15.28
N SER A 74 -15.46 -0.60 -15.62
CA SER A 74 -16.02 -0.22 -16.93
C SER A 74 -16.07 1.30 -17.07
N VAL A 75 -16.17 1.81 -18.30
CA VAL A 75 -16.25 3.26 -18.55
C VAL A 75 -17.46 3.87 -17.82
N GLU A 76 -18.60 3.20 -17.90
CA GLU A 76 -19.87 3.62 -17.29
C GLU A 76 -19.75 3.68 -15.76
N ARG A 77 -19.11 2.67 -15.16
CA ARG A 77 -18.89 2.63 -13.70
C ARG A 77 -17.94 3.73 -13.24
N ARG A 78 -16.88 4.02 -14.01
CA ARG A 78 -15.97 5.15 -13.74
C ARG A 78 -16.71 6.49 -13.77
N GLU A 79 -17.55 6.72 -14.76
CA GLU A 79 -18.36 7.95 -14.86
C GLU A 79 -19.35 8.08 -13.70
N ALA A 80 -20.04 7.00 -13.35
CA ALA A 80 -20.96 6.97 -12.22
C ALA A 80 -20.28 7.30 -10.89
N TYR A 81 -19.06 6.77 -10.66
CA TYR A 81 -18.29 7.09 -9.47
C TYR A 81 -17.77 8.53 -9.45
N ARG A 82 -17.33 9.07 -10.61
CA ARG A 82 -16.95 10.49 -10.71
C ARG A 82 -18.10 11.42 -10.39
N ALA A 83 -19.31 11.12 -10.86
CA ALA A 83 -20.51 11.90 -10.54
C ALA A 83 -20.82 11.88 -9.04
N GLN A 84 -20.71 10.72 -8.38
CA GLN A 84 -20.87 10.61 -6.92
C GLN A 84 -19.82 11.41 -6.17
N TRP A 85 -18.56 11.37 -6.60
CA TRP A 85 -17.48 12.14 -6.00
C TRP A 85 -17.75 13.66 -6.08
N LEU A 86 -18.20 14.16 -7.23
CA LEU A 86 -18.57 15.58 -7.38
C LEU A 86 -19.73 15.98 -6.46
N SER A 87 -20.73 15.11 -6.29
CA SER A 87 -21.83 15.34 -5.35
C SER A 87 -21.33 15.45 -3.91
N ILE A 88 -20.39 14.59 -3.49
CA ILE A 88 -19.79 14.65 -2.15
C ILE A 88 -19.04 15.98 -1.93
N GLN A 89 -18.27 16.42 -2.92
CA GLN A 89 -17.56 17.71 -2.84
C GLN A 89 -18.52 18.89 -2.76
N ALA A 90 -19.61 18.89 -3.53
CA ALA A 90 -20.61 19.95 -3.49
C ALA A 90 -21.29 20.05 -2.11
N ASN A 91 -21.61 18.92 -1.50
CA ASN A 91 -22.27 18.87 -0.18
C ASN A 91 -21.31 19.15 1.00
N PHE A 92 -20.00 19.23 0.77
CA PHE A 92 -19.02 19.41 1.86
C PHE A 92 -19.22 20.72 2.62
N VAL A 93 -19.70 21.78 1.96
CA VAL A 93 -19.93 23.08 2.62
C VAL A 93 -21.06 22.98 3.65
N ASP A 94 -22.10 22.22 3.33
CA ASP A 94 -23.28 22.06 4.18
C ASP A 94 -23.04 21.03 5.30
N ASP A 95 -22.37 19.91 4.98
CA ASP A 95 -22.08 18.84 5.92
C ASP A 95 -20.67 18.24 5.70
N PRO A 96 -19.61 18.87 6.25
CA PRO A 96 -18.24 18.41 6.09
C PRO A 96 -18.00 16.97 6.59
N ALA A 97 -18.59 16.63 7.73
CA ALA A 97 -18.38 15.34 8.39
C ALA A 97 -19.02 14.21 7.58
N ALA A 98 -20.28 14.38 7.16
CA ALA A 98 -20.93 13.39 6.31
C ALA A 98 -20.24 13.26 4.95
N SER A 99 -19.71 14.35 4.38
CA SER A 99 -18.96 14.28 3.12
C SER A 99 -17.67 13.47 3.25
N VAL A 100 -16.92 13.59 4.35
CA VAL A 100 -15.72 12.76 4.59
C VAL A 100 -16.09 11.28 4.75
N ALA A 101 -17.14 10.97 5.52
CA ALA A 101 -17.61 9.59 5.69
C ALA A 101 -18.10 8.97 4.36
N LYS A 102 -18.83 9.76 3.55
CA LYS A 102 -19.27 9.34 2.22
C LYS A 102 -18.10 9.14 1.26
N ALA A 103 -17.06 9.97 1.34
CA ALA A 103 -15.87 9.82 0.51
C ALA A 103 -15.12 8.51 0.82
N ASP A 104 -14.93 8.16 2.09
CA ASP A 104 -14.33 6.88 2.47
C ASP A 104 -15.20 5.70 2.01
N SER A 105 -16.52 5.79 2.22
CA SER A 105 -17.47 4.76 1.75
C SER A 105 -17.44 4.58 0.22
N LEU A 106 -17.31 5.68 -0.53
CA LEU A 106 -17.19 5.67 -1.99
C LEU A 106 -15.91 4.97 -2.44
N ILE A 107 -14.78 5.24 -1.78
CA ILE A 107 -13.51 4.55 -2.03
C ILE A 107 -13.66 3.05 -1.76
N GLN A 108 -14.25 2.66 -0.64
CA GLN A 108 -14.49 1.24 -0.32
C GLN A 108 -15.38 0.56 -1.38
N ASN A 109 -16.40 1.24 -1.90
CA ASN A 109 -17.23 0.71 -2.98
C ASN A 109 -16.42 0.50 -4.27
N VAL A 110 -15.58 1.47 -4.65
CA VAL A 110 -14.68 1.35 -5.80
C VAL A 110 -13.71 0.19 -5.62
N MET A 111 -13.09 0.08 -4.44
CA MET A 111 -12.17 -1.00 -4.09
C MET A 111 -12.83 -2.37 -4.20
N ARG A 112 -14.03 -2.52 -3.62
CA ARG A 112 -14.80 -3.77 -3.68
C ARG A 112 -15.15 -4.16 -5.10
N GLU A 113 -15.61 -3.20 -5.92
CA GLU A 113 -15.96 -3.48 -7.32
C GLU A 113 -14.72 -3.85 -8.15
N ARG A 114 -13.56 -3.26 -7.83
CA ARG A 114 -12.28 -3.65 -8.42
C ARG A 114 -11.74 -4.96 -7.89
N GLY A 115 -12.34 -5.60 -6.88
CA GLY A 115 -11.89 -6.89 -6.34
C GLY A 115 -10.95 -6.83 -5.14
N TYR A 116 -10.72 -5.65 -4.55
CA TYR A 116 -9.95 -5.53 -3.31
C TYR A 116 -10.79 -5.93 -2.08
N PRO A 117 -10.20 -6.59 -1.07
CA PRO A 117 -10.85 -6.77 0.23
C PRO A 117 -11.03 -5.41 0.92
N VAL A 118 -12.15 -5.26 1.63
CA VAL A 118 -12.51 -4.02 2.33
C VAL A 118 -12.82 -4.24 3.80
N ASP A 119 -11.97 -5.04 4.46
CA ASP A 119 -12.07 -5.37 5.88
C ASP A 119 -11.71 -4.17 6.78
N ASP A 120 -10.91 -4.38 7.83
CA ASP A 120 -10.41 -3.27 8.64
C ASP A 120 -9.50 -2.35 7.82
N PHE A 121 -9.41 -1.10 8.28
CA PHE A 121 -8.68 -0.05 7.57
C PHE A 121 -7.20 -0.38 7.37
N ASP A 122 -6.54 -0.94 8.39
CA ASP A 122 -5.09 -1.15 8.36
C ASP A 122 -4.71 -2.26 7.40
N THR A 123 -5.46 -3.37 7.42
CA THR A 123 -5.33 -4.46 6.46
C THR A 123 -5.59 -3.96 5.04
N ARG A 124 -6.72 -3.28 4.80
CA ARG A 124 -7.07 -2.73 3.49
C ARG A 124 -6.00 -1.78 2.94
N ALA A 125 -5.55 -0.82 3.75
CA ALA A 125 -4.51 0.12 3.34
C ALA A 125 -3.18 -0.59 3.11
N GLY A 126 -2.85 -1.60 3.92
CA GLY A 126 -1.65 -2.40 3.73
C GLY A 126 -1.67 -3.20 2.43
N ASP A 127 -2.78 -3.84 2.09
CA ASP A 127 -2.93 -4.60 0.85
C ASP A 127 -2.95 -3.68 -0.38
N LEU A 128 -3.60 -2.52 -0.27
CA LEU A 128 -3.63 -1.51 -1.32
C LEU A 128 -2.23 -0.95 -1.65
N SER A 129 -1.34 -0.86 -0.66
CA SER A 129 0.03 -0.35 -0.85
C SER A 129 0.88 -1.16 -1.83
N VAL A 130 0.50 -2.41 -2.12
CA VAL A 130 1.20 -3.26 -3.09
C VAL A 130 1.06 -2.73 -4.51
N ASP A 131 -0.12 -2.22 -4.85
CA ASP A 131 -0.46 -1.64 -6.16
C ASP A 131 -0.26 -0.13 -6.22
N HIS A 132 -0.54 0.52 -5.09
CA HIS A 132 -0.72 1.95 -5.00
C HIS A 132 0.14 2.54 -3.87
N PRO A 133 1.46 2.30 -3.86
CA PRO A 133 2.36 2.74 -2.79
C PRO A 133 2.37 4.27 -2.63
N ASP A 134 2.22 5.01 -3.72
CA ASP A 134 2.31 6.48 -3.71
C ASP A 134 1.08 7.18 -3.12
N VAL A 135 -0.09 6.51 -3.09
CA VAL A 135 -1.36 7.11 -2.63
C VAL A 135 -1.89 6.50 -1.34
N VAL A 136 -1.31 5.41 -0.85
CA VAL A 136 -1.71 4.80 0.44
C VAL A 136 -1.45 5.76 1.61
N GLU A 137 -0.39 6.57 1.54
CA GLU A 137 -0.08 7.56 2.58
C GLU A 137 -1.19 8.61 2.68
N ASN A 138 -1.69 9.10 1.54
CA ASN A 138 -2.86 9.96 1.51
C ASN A 138 -4.07 9.26 2.14
N TYR A 139 -4.30 7.99 1.80
CA TYR A 139 -5.41 7.25 2.39
C TYR A 139 -5.35 7.17 3.92
N ARG A 140 -4.16 6.88 4.47
CA ARG A 140 -3.90 6.87 5.92
C ARG A 140 -4.06 8.24 6.56
N ALA A 141 -3.57 9.30 5.92
CA ALA A 141 -3.74 10.67 6.40
C ALA A 141 -5.22 11.09 6.46
N GLY A 142 -5.99 10.81 5.41
CA GLY A 142 -7.42 11.10 5.36
C GLY A 142 -8.21 10.35 6.44
N HIS A 143 -7.93 9.06 6.63
CA HIS A 143 -8.57 8.27 7.67
C HIS A 143 -8.18 8.69 9.08
N GLY A 144 -6.91 9.03 9.30
CA GLY A 144 -6.44 9.56 10.59
C GLY A 144 -7.17 10.84 10.98
N ILE A 145 -7.41 11.74 10.03
CA ILE A 145 -8.20 12.96 10.25
C ILE A 145 -9.67 12.61 10.57
N ALA A 146 -10.29 11.69 9.82
CA ALA A 146 -11.66 11.28 10.07
C ALA A 146 -11.84 10.71 11.49
N VAL A 147 -10.94 9.80 11.91
CA VAL A 147 -10.93 9.23 13.26
C VAL A 147 -10.66 10.29 14.33
N ALA A 148 -9.77 11.25 14.07
CA ALA A 148 -9.51 12.35 14.98
C ALA A 148 -10.73 13.27 15.15
N HIS A 149 -11.44 13.55 14.05
CA HIS A 149 -12.69 14.32 14.06
C HIS A 149 -13.77 13.61 14.88
N ASP A 150 -13.96 12.31 14.70
CA ASP A 150 -14.95 11.52 15.47
C ASP A 150 -14.67 11.53 16.98
N ARG A 151 -13.40 11.77 17.36
CA ARG A 151 -12.96 11.95 18.76
C ARG A 151 -13.00 13.42 19.23
N GLY A 152 -13.48 14.35 18.40
CA GLY A 152 -13.55 15.79 18.70
C GLY A 152 -12.21 16.54 18.60
N ASN A 153 -11.18 15.94 17.99
CA ASN A 153 -9.82 16.48 17.95
C ASN A 153 -9.42 17.10 16.59
N ALA A 154 -10.33 17.20 15.63
CA ALA A 154 -10.07 17.80 14.33
C ALA A 154 -11.21 18.75 13.93
N GLY A 155 -10.85 19.88 13.30
CA GLY A 155 -11.81 20.89 12.84
C GLY A 155 -12.27 20.67 11.39
N THR A 156 -13.16 21.53 10.92
CA THR A 156 -13.70 21.48 9.55
C THR A 156 -12.63 21.68 8.46
N GLU A 157 -11.59 22.46 8.73
CA GLU A 157 -10.47 22.62 7.79
C GLU A 157 -9.64 21.35 7.66
N GLU A 158 -9.50 20.57 8.75
CA GLU A 158 -8.88 19.25 8.68
C GLU A 158 -9.71 18.31 7.79
N LEU A 159 -11.04 18.32 7.94
CA LEU A 159 -11.92 17.54 7.08
C LEU A 159 -11.76 17.91 5.59
N ARG A 160 -11.50 19.18 5.28
CA ARG A 160 -11.17 19.59 3.90
C ARG A 160 -9.89 18.90 3.41
N ARG A 161 -8.87 18.79 4.26
CA ARG A 161 -7.64 18.03 3.96
C ARG A 161 -7.92 16.54 3.80
N ALA A 162 -8.77 15.96 4.63
CA ALA A 162 -9.18 14.56 4.49
C ALA A 162 -9.83 14.26 3.13
N VAL A 163 -10.74 15.11 2.65
CA VAL A 163 -11.34 14.95 1.31
C VAL A 163 -10.29 15.05 0.20
N GLN A 164 -9.28 15.93 0.34
CA GLN A 164 -8.20 16.04 -0.63
C GLN A 164 -7.32 14.78 -0.66
N HIS A 165 -6.98 14.24 0.51
CA HIS A 165 -6.26 12.98 0.62
C HIS A 165 -7.03 11.81 0.01
N TYR A 166 -8.33 11.69 0.31
CA TYR A 166 -9.20 10.70 -0.31
C TYR A 166 -9.33 10.89 -1.82
N ARG A 167 -9.31 12.13 -2.33
CA ARG A 167 -9.33 12.41 -3.76
C ARG A 167 -8.16 11.77 -4.49
N ALA A 168 -6.96 11.86 -3.92
CA ALA A 168 -5.75 11.30 -4.54
C ALA A 168 -5.90 9.79 -4.77
N LEU A 169 -6.37 9.06 -3.76
CA LEU A 169 -6.64 7.63 -3.90
C LEU A 169 -7.81 7.35 -4.85
N PHE A 170 -8.90 8.11 -4.74
CA PHE A 170 -10.08 7.92 -5.59
C PHE A 170 -9.74 8.08 -7.08
N GLN A 171 -8.96 9.10 -7.43
CA GLN A 171 -8.52 9.32 -8.81
C GLN A 171 -7.65 8.16 -9.28
N GLU A 172 -6.69 7.71 -8.48
CA GLU A 172 -5.85 6.56 -8.83
C GLU A 172 -6.69 5.29 -9.08
N LEU A 173 -7.69 5.03 -8.24
CA LEU A 173 -8.54 3.84 -8.36
C LEU A 173 -9.52 3.92 -9.53
N VAL A 174 -9.94 5.11 -9.95
CA VAL A 174 -10.93 5.30 -11.03
C VAL A 174 -10.27 5.59 -12.38
N GLU A 175 -9.10 6.20 -12.40
CA GLU A 175 -8.45 6.64 -13.64
C GLU A 175 -7.60 5.55 -14.28
N GLN A 176 -7.01 4.61 -13.53
CA GLN A 176 -6.20 3.54 -14.10
C GLN A 176 -7.03 2.57 -14.96
N PRO A 177 -6.87 2.53 -16.31
CA PRO A 177 -6.96 1.25 -17.00
C PRO A 177 -5.74 0.42 -16.57
N ASP A 178 -5.85 -0.90 -16.50
CA ASP A 178 -4.74 -1.77 -16.09
C ASP A 178 -3.41 -1.26 -16.62
N ARG A 179 -2.46 -0.97 -15.72
CA ARG A 179 -1.05 -1.00 -16.10
C ARG A 179 -0.84 -2.41 -16.61
N GLU A 180 -0.79 -2.56 -17.93
CA GLU A 180 -0.51 -3.83 -18.62
C GLU A 180 0.63 -4.50 -17.83
N PRO A 181 0.45 -5.73 -17.30
CA PRO A 181 1.50 -6.37 -16.52
C PRO A 181 2.73 -6.37 -17.40
N ALA A 182 3.79 -5.72 -16.93
CA ALA A 182 5.04 -5.59 -17.67
C ALA A 182 5.44 -6.99 -18.16
N ARG A 183 5.20 -7.25 -19.46
CA ARG A 183 5.58 -8.52 -20.09
C ARG A 183 7.07 -8.65 -19.89
N ARG A 184 7.47 -9.59 -19.03
CA ARG A 184 8.83 -10.10 -18.96
C ARG A 184 9.02 -11.16 -20.04
#